data_AF-Q85G65-F1
#
_entry.id   AF-Q85G65-F1
#
_cell.length_a   1.000
_cell.length_b   1.000
_cell.length_c   1.000
_cell.angle_alpha   90.00
_cell.angle_beta   90.00
_cell.angle_gamma   90.00
#
_symmetry.space_group_name_H-M   'P 1'
#
loop_
_entity.id
_entity.type
_entity.pdbx_description
1 polymer ?
#
loop_
_entity_poly.entity_id
_entity_poly.type
_entity_poly.pdbx_seq_one_letter_code
_entity_poly.pdbx_strand_id
1 'polypeptide(L)'
;MNSLLFFLSVSLTLVSLIGYVMHMPLSVCFVFNVISLHLAGSLIHDASHKSAHSNEYINGIIGHVCGFLLGFSFVVFKKVHMQHHAHVNQAKYDPDHYVSTGGPIWLIAPRFFYHEIYFFQRRLYRNHELLEWMMARGLFFLVLMAAWKFGALTYVLRCWFCAALLVGTFLGLCFDYLPHYPFVQTHRWHNACIQENDMLNWLILGQNYHLVHHLWPSEPWYKYQQKYQAHQQLFTPQTCVLGWPTQIGYDLCFGLRIG
;
A
#
# COMPACT_ATOMS: atom_id res chain seq x y z
N MET A 1 -17.11 -7.62 4.05
CA MET A 1 -16.66 -6.43 3.30
C MET A 1 -15.41 -6.75 2.48
N ASN A 2 -14.28 -7.12 3.09
CA ASN A 2 -13.02 -7.40 2.38
C ASN A 2 -13.13 -8.46 1.26
N SER A 3 -13.84 -9.57 1.46
CA SER A 3 -14.04 -10.55 0.37
C SER A 3 -14.77 -9.95 -0.83
N LEU A 4 -15.72 -9.03 -0.61
CA LEU A 4 -16.50 -8.38 -1.66
C LEU A 4 -15.62 -7.39 -2.43
N LEU A 5 -14.81 -6.58 -1.72
CA LEU A 5 -13.79 -5.72 -2.33
C LEU A 5 -12.76 -6.53 -3.13
N PHE A 6 -12.37 -7.71 -2.62
CA PHE A 6 -11.43 -8.59 -3.31
C PHE A 6 -11.99 -9.08 -4.65
N PHE A 7 -13.21 -9.61 -4.66
CA PHE A 7 -13.85 -10.03 -5.91
C PHE A 7 -14.05 -8.84 -6.87
N LEU A 8 -14.39 -7.66 -6.35
CA LEU A 8 -14.52 -6.46 -7.17
C LEU A 8 -13.19 -6.06 -7.82
N SER A 9 -12.10 -6.02 -7.04
CA SER A 9 -10.75 -5.72 -7.52
C SER A 9 -10.33 -6.69 -8.63
N VAL A 10 -10.40 -8.00 -8.36
CA VAL A 10 -10.05 -9.03 -9.35
C VAL A 10 -10.94 -8.93 -10.60
N SER A 11 -12.25 -8.75 -10.42
CA SER A 11 -13.19 -8.63 -11.55
C SER A 11 -12.90 -7.42 -12.41
N LEU A 12 -12.56 -6.26 -11.82
CA LEU A 12 -12.20 -5.06 -12.58
C LEU A 12 -10.93 -5.25 -13.40
N THR A 13 -9.92 -5.93 -12.86
CA THR A 13 -8.72 -6.29 -13.64
C THR A 13 -9.05 -7.26 -14.77
N LEU A 14 -9.89 -8.27 -14.53
CA LEU A 14 -10.31 -9.21 -15.57
C LEU A 14 -11.14 -8.53 -16.66
N VAL A 15 -12.09 -7.67 -16.29
CA VAL A 15 -12.90 -6.88 -17.22
C VAL A 15 -12.02 -5.94 -18.03
N SER A 16 -11.01 -5.32 -17.41
CA SER A 16 -10.03 -4.50 -18.12
C SER A 16 -9.26 -5.32 -19.16
N LEU A 17 -8.78 -6.51 -18.79
CA LEU A 17 -8.00 -7.38 -19.68
C LEU A 17 -8.85 -7.95 -20.83
N ILE A 18 -10.03 -8.51 -20.51
CA ILE A 18 -10.98 -9.03 -21.51
C ILE A 18 -11.46 -7.89 -22.40
N GLY A 19 -11.78 -6.74 -21.82
CA GLY A 19 -12.16 -5.54 -22.54
C GLY A 19 -11.09 -5.12 -23.53
N TYR A 20 -9.81 -5.08 -23.13
CA TYR A 20 -8.70 -4.79 -24.03
C TYR A 20 -8.65 -5.76 -25.22
N VAL A 21 -8.80 -7.07 -24.98
CA VAL A 21 -8.87 -8.08 -26.05
C VAL A 21 -10.09 -7.86 -26.96
N MET A 22 -11.20 -7.38 -26.41
CA MET A 22 -12.42 -7.00 -27.12
C MET A 22 -12.39 -5.56 -27.67
N HIS A 23 -11.22 -4.95 -27.79
CA HIS A 23 -11.02 -3.59 -28.34
C HIS A 23 -11.66 -2.45 -27.54
N MET A 24 -11.86 -2.63 -26.23
CA MET A 24 -12.24 -1.55 -25.32
C MET A 24 -11.16 -0.44 -25.32
N PRO A 25 -11.55 0.85 -25.25
CA PRO A 25 -10.58 1.94 -25.19
C PRO A 25 -9.61 1.80 -24.01
N LEU A 26 -8.31 2.05 -24.26
CA LEU A 26 -7.27 1.95 -23.23
C LEU A 26 -7.53 2.86 -22.02
N SER A 27 -8.20 4.00 -22.19
CA SER A 27 -8.59 4.89 -21.10
C SER A 27 -9.57 4.22 -20.12
N VAL A 28 -10.54 3.47 -20.63
CA VAL A 28 -11.50 2.73 -19.80
C VAL A 28 -10.81 1.58 -19.08
N CYS A 29 -9.94 0.83 -19.79
CA CYS A 29 -9.11 -0.22 -19.20
C CYS A 29 -8.20 0.32 -18.08
N PHE A 30 -7.60 1.50 -18.30
CA PHE A 30 -6.78 2.21 -17.32
C PHE A 30 -7.60 2.58 -16.08
N VAL A 31 -8.79 3.16 -16.23
CA VAL A 31 -9.67 3.50 -15.09
C VAL A 31 -10.04 2.26 -14.28
N PHE A 32 -10.42 1.15 -14.93
CA PHE A 32 -10.70 -0.09 -14.23
C PHE A 32 -9.49 -0.62 -13.45
N ASN A 33 -8.29 -0.55 -14.02
CA ASN A 33 -7.08 -0.93 -13.30
C ASN A 33 -6.76 0.03 -12.15
N VAL A 34 -6.92 1.34 -12.30
CA VAL A 34 -6.72 2.29 -11.20
C VAL A 34 -7.64 1.97 -10.02
N ILE A 35 -8.93 1.73 -10.27
CA ILE A 35 -9.88 1.36 -9.21
C ILE A 35 -9.51 0.00 -8.61
N SER A 36 -9.24 -1.01 -9.45
CA SER A 36 -8.84 -2.34 -9.01
C SER A 36 -7.64 -2.30 -8.06
N LEU A 37 -6.57 -1.61 -8.46
CA LEU A 37 -5.32 -1.52 -7.72
C LEU A 37 -5.49 -0.69 -6.44
N HIS A 38 -6.29 0.37 -6.47
CA HIS A 38 -6.62 1.13 -5.27
C HIS A 38 -7.28 0.25 -4.21
N LEU A 39 -8.27 -0.57 -4.60
CA LEU A 39 -8.90 -1.54 -3.70
C LEU A 39 -7.89 -2.60 -3.20
N ALA A 40 -7.04 -3.10 -4.10
CA ALA A 40 -5.99 -4.07 -3.77
C ALA A 40 -5.02 -3.55 -2.70
N GLY A 41 -4.74 -2.24 -2.69
CA GLY A 41 -3.88 -1.57 -1.71
C GLY A 41 -4.35 -1.74 -0.27
N SER A 42 -5.65 -1.57 0.00
CA SER A 42 -6.19 -1.79 1.35
C SER A 42 -6.27 -3.29 1.68
N LEU A 43 -6.52 -4.14 0.69
CA LEU A 43 -6.63 -5.59 0.90
C LEU A 43 -5.27 -6.25 1.23
N ILE A 44 -4.18 -5.87 0.54
CA ILE A 44 -2.83 -6.36 0.87
C ILE A 44 -2.40 -5.89 2.26
N HIS A 45 -2.79 -4.67 2.63
CA HIS A 45 -2.53 -4.08 3.93
C HIS A 45 -3.22 -4.86 5.06
N ASP A 46 -4.54 -5.06 4.96
CA ASP A 46 -5.31 -5.89 5.92
C ASP A 46 -4.80 -7.34 5.94
N ALA A 47 -4.46 -7.91 4.78
CA ALA A 47 -3.93 -9.27 4.71
C ALA A 47 -2.60 -9.42 5.46
N SER A 48 -1.78 -8.36 5.48
CA SER A 48 -0.50 -8.35 6.22
C SER A 48 -0.71 -8.50 7.72
N HIS A 49 -1.85 -8.02 8.23
CA HIS A 49 -2.26 -8.07 9.65
C HIS A 49 -3.24 -9.21 9.98
N LYS A 50 -3.46 -10.12 9.03
CA LYS A 50 -4.44 -11.23 9.13
C LYS A 50 -5.90 -10.76 9.31
N SER A 51 -6.22 -9.54 8.87
CA SER A 51 -7.56 -8.95 9.00
C SER A 51 -8.37 -8.96 7.71
N ALA A 52 -7.79 -9.43 6.58
CA ALA A 52 -8.52 -9.52 5.32
C ALA A 52 -9.59 -10.62 5.32
N HIS A 53 -9.36 -11.72 6.05
CA HIS A 53 -10.31 -12.82 6.18
C HIS A 53 -10.08 -13.62 7.48
N SER A 54 -11.13 -14.23 8.03
CA SER A 54 -11.05 -15.04 9.27
C SER A 54 -10.27 -16.34 9.10
N ASN A 55 -10.38 -16.97 7.94
CA ASN A 55 -9.55 -18.11 7.54
C ASN A 55 -8.17 -17.63 7.06
N GLU A 56 -7.10 -18.09 7.73
CA GLU A 56 -5.72 -17.68 7.46
C GLU A 56 -5.24 -18.02 6.04
N TYR A 57 -5.67 -19.15 5.47
CA TYR A 57 -5.30 -19.53 4.10
C TYR A 57 -5.92 -18.57 3.08
N ILE A 58 -7.20 -18.24 3.24
CA ILE A 58 -7.90 -17.29 2.36
C ILE A 58 -7.27 -15.89 2.51
N ASN A 59 -6.93 -15.47 3.73
CA ASN A 59 -6.21 -14.22 3.96
C ASN A 59 -4.88 -14.18 3.21
N GLY A 60 -4.12 -15.29 3.25
CA GLY A 60 -2.89 -15.45 2.48
C GLY A 60 -3.12 -15.29 0.98
N ILE A 61 -4.13 -15.97 0.42
CA ILE A 61 -4.49 -15.87 -1.00
C ILE A 61 -4.80 -14.42 -1.39
N ILE A 62 -5.63 -13.72 -0.59
CA ILE A 62 -5.95 -12.30 -0.83
C ILE A 62 -4.66 -11.47 -0.86
N GLY A 63 -3.78 -11.66 0.13
CA GLY A 63 -2.50 -10.98 0.20
C GLY A 63 -1.63 -11.21 -1.04
N HIS A 64 -1.45 -12.47 -1.47
CA HIS A 64 -0.65 -12.81 -2.65
C HIS A 64 -1.23 -12.25 -3.95
N VAL A 65 -2.54 -12.36 -4.16
CA VAL A 65 -3.19 -11.84 -5.36
C VAL A 65 -3.11 -10.31 -5.41
N CYS A 66 -3.45 -9.63 -4.31
CA CYS A 66 -3.36 -8.16 -4.25
C CYS A 66 -1.91 -7.67 -4.35
N GLY A 67 -0.95 -8.38 -3.73
CA GLY A 67 0.47 -8.13 -3.92
C GLY A 67 0.89 -8.22 -5.38
N PHE A 68 0.53 -9.30 -6.06
CA PHE A 68 0.83 -9.48 -7.47
C PHE A 68 0.22 -8.37 -8.33
N LEU A 69 -1.06 -8.04 -8.12
CA LEU A 69 -1.73 -6.95 -8.85
C LEU A 69 -1.01 -5.61 -8.66
N LEU A 70 -0.48 -5.32 -7.48
CA LEU A 70 0.29 -4.11 -7.22
C LEU A 70 1.75 -4.16 -7.71
N GLY A 71 2.21 -5.30 -8.25
CA GLY A 71 3.60 -5.50 -8.64
C GLY A 71 4.56 -5.82 -7.48
N PHE A 72 4.01 -6.11 -6.30
CA PHE A 72 4.74 -6.45 -5.10
C PHE A 72 4.75 -7.96 -4.82
N SER A 73 5.71 -8.38 -3.98
CA SER A 73 5.65 -9.68 -3.34
C SER A 73 4.98 -9.54 -1.98
N PHE A 74 3.89 -10.29 -1.73
CA PHE A 74 3.15 -10.20 -0.47
C PHE A 74 4.02 -10.49 0.76
N VAL A 75 4.92 -11.48 0.68
CA VAL A 75 5.83 -11.79 1.80
C VAL A 75 6.80 -10.66 2.10
N VAL A 76 7.31 -9.97 1.07
CA VAL A 76 8.15 -8.80 1.25
C VAL A 76 7.34 -7.69 1.92
N PHE A 77 6.21 -7.31 1.30
CA PHE A 77 5.35 -6.23 1.79
C PHE A 77 4.92 -6.46 3.24
N LYS A 78 4.47 -7.68 3.56
CA LYS A 78 4.10 -8.05 4.93
C LYS A 78 5.26 -7.86 5.91
N LYS A 79 6.48 -8.30 5.58
CA LYS A 79 7.62 -8.21 6.51
C LYS A 79 8.08 -6.77 6.71
N VAL A 80 8.18 -5.99 5.64
CA VAL A 80 8.59 -4.59 5.73
C VAL A 80 7.54 -3.77 6.47
N HIS A 81 6.24 -4.02 6.25
CA HIS A 81 5.17 -3.38 7.00
C HIS A 81 5.26 -3.68 8.50
N MET A 82 5.57 -4.93 8.89
CA MET A 82 5.80 -5.25 10.31
C MET A 82 7.05 -4.54 10.87
N GLN A 83 8.08 -4.30 10.05
CA GLN A 83 9.24 -3.53 10.48
C GLN A 83 8.91 -2.05 10.67
N HIS A 84 8.08 -1.48 9.80
CA HIS A 84 7.52 -0.15 9.97
C HIS A 84 6.76 -0.05 11.30
N HIS A 85 5.76 -0.90 11.55
CA HIS A 85 5.02 -0.94 12.84
C HIS A 85 5.94 -1.06 14.07
N ALA A 86 7.00 -1.86 13.98
CA ALA A 86 7.94 -2.07 15.08
C ALA A 86 8.88 -0.87 15.33
N HIS A 87 9.15 -0.07 14.30
CA HIS A 87 10.16 1.00 14.34
C HIS A 87 9.70 2.33 13.76
N VAL A 88 8.39 2.62 13.81
CA VAL A 88 7.77 3.78 13.15
C VAL A 88 8.58 5.06 13.36
N ASN A 89 8.86 5.77 12.27
CA ASN A 89 9.61 7.02 12.23
C ASN A 89 11.09 6.92 12.68
N GLN A 90 11.65 5.72 12.85
CA GLN A 90 13.08 5.54 13.10
C GLN A 90 13.83 5.39 11.78
N ALA A 91 14.46 6.47 11.31
CA ALA A 91 15.05 6.56 9.96
C ALA A 91 15.90 5.36 9.50
N LYS A 92 16.65 4.73 10.40
CA LYS A 92 17.49 3.56 10.09
C LYS A 92 16.73 2.23 10.01
N TYR A 93 15.63 2.09 10.75
CA TYR A 93 14.95 0.81 11.00
C TYR A 93 13.55 0.73 10.41
N ASP A 94 12.97 1.87 10.06
CA ASP A 94 11.70 1.98 9.37
C ASP A 94 11.92 2.03 7.84
N PRO A 95 11.50 1.00 7.08
CA PRO A 95 11.64 1.02 5.63
C PRO A 95 10.82 2.14 4.97
N ASP A 96 9.70 2.53 5.58
CA ASP A 96 8.77 3.52 5.01
C ASP A 96 9.26 4.95 5.24
N HIS A 97 10.16 5.14 6.22
CA HIS A 97 10.87 6.40 6.37
C HIS A 97 11.67 6.73 5.11
N TYR A 98 12.41 5.77 4.52
CA TYR A 98 13.12 6.00 3.25
C TYR A 98 12.15 6.22 2.08
N VAL A 99 11.05 5.46 2.01
CA VAL A 99 10.05 5.63 0.95
C VAL A 99 9.46 7.05 0.99
N SER A 100 9.21 7.58 2.19
CA SER A 100 8.63 8.90 2.39
C SER A 100 9.63 10.06 2.27
N THR A 101 10.90 9.85 2.62
CA THR A 101 11.91 10.92 2.78
C THR A 101 13.15 10.81 1.88
N GLY A 102 13.22 9.77 1.05
CA GLY A 102 14.34 9.49 0.15
C GLY A 102 14.32 10.27 -1.16
N GLY A 103 13.57 11.38 -1.24
CA GLY A 103 13.49 12.20 -2.44
C GLY A 103 12.10 12.79 -2.70
N PRO A 104 11.89 13.35 -3.90
CA PRO A 104 10.65 14.07 -4.25
C PRO A 104 9.39 13.20 -4.10
N ILE A 105 8.27 13.78 -3.66
CA ILE A 105 7.00 13.05 -3.42
C ILE A 105 6.50 12.30 -4.66
N TRP A 106 6.64 12.86 -5.87
CA TRP A 106 6.17 12.20 -7.10
C TRP A 106 7.01 10.96 -7.49
N LEU A 107 8.11 10.70 -6.77
CA LEU A 107 8.93 9.49 -6.90
C LEU A 107 8.67 8.47 -5.78
N ILE A 108 7.62 8.62 -4.97
CA ILE A 108 7.24 7.65 -3.93
C ILE A 108 7.02 6.26 -4.53
N ALA A 109 6.25 6.14 -5.63
CA ALA A 109 5.94 4.83 -6.22
C ALA A 109 7.20 4.02 -6.58
N PRO A 110 8.19 4.57 -7.34
CA PRO A 110 9.45 3.89 -7.56
C PRO A 110 10.24 3.57 -6.28
N ARG A 111 10.14 4.38 -5.22
CA ARG A 111 10.88 4.11 -3.98
C ARG A 111 10.37 2.89 -3.23
N PHE A 112 9.14 2.41 -3.46
CA PHE A 112 8.70 1.13 -2.89
C PHE A 112 9.57 -0.07 -3.31
N PHE A 113 10.33 0.01 -4.40
CA PHE A 113 11.32 -1.04 -4.73
C PHE A 113 12.41 -1.17 -3.65
N TYR A 114 12.63 -0.15 -2.82
CA TYR A 114 13.50 -0.23 -1.64
C TYR A 114 13.04 -1.29 -0.63
N HIS A 115 11.74 -1.60 -0.55
CA HIS A 115 11.25 -2.64 0.35
C HIS A 115 11.89 -4.01 0.09
N GLU A 116 12.13 -4.37 -1.17
CA GLU A 116 12.85 -5.60 -1.49
C GLU A 116 14.32 -5.53 -1.06
N ILE A 117 14.97 -4.40 -1.33
CA ILE A 117 16.35 -4.16 -0.89
C ILE A 117 16.44 -4.31 0.64
N TYR A 118 15.54 -3.66 1.38
CA TYR A 118 15.47 -3.72 2.84
C TYR A 118 15.22 -5.15 3.34
N PHE A 119 14.28 -5.87 2.72
CA PHE A 119 13.95 -7.26 3.06
C PHE A 119 15.17 -8.19 2.98
N PHE A 120 15.98 -8.06 1.93
CA PHE A 120 17.21 -8.84 1.77
C PHE A 120 18.34 -8.34 2.67
N GLN A 121 18.56 -7.02 2.76
CA GLN A 121 19.59 -6.41 3.62
C GLN A 121 19.42 -6.81 5.09
N ARG A 122 18.17 -6.81 5.57
CA ARG A 122 17.84 -7.18 6.96
C ARG A 122 17.58 -8.67 7.16
N ARG A 123 17.67 -9.49 6.09
CA ARG A 123 17.43 -10.94 6.12
C ARG A 123 16.10 -11.30 6.79
N LEU A 124 15.01 -10.63 6.39
CA LEU A 124 13.70 -10.79 7.02
C LEU A 124 12.98 -12.10 6.66
N TYR A 125 13.47 -12.79 5.63
CA TYR A 125 12.91 -14.05 5.15
C TYR A 125 13.13 -15.21 6.14
N ARG A 126 12.11 -16.06 6.27
CA ARG A 126 12.13 -17.32 7.03
C ARG A 126 11.39 -18.40 6.25
N ASN A 127 11.72 -19.67 6.51
CA ASN A 127 11.02 -20.82 5.94
C ASN A 127 10.89 -20.71 4.40
N HIS A 128 9.68 -20.84 3.86
CA HIS A 128 9.38 -20.83 2.43
C HIS A 128 9.20 -19.42 1.83
N GLU A 129 9.40 -18.35 2.61
CA GLU A 129 9.15 -16.97 2.14
C GLU A 129 10.05 -16.58 0.96
N LEU A 130 11.28 -17.12 0.88
CA LEU A 130 12.12 -16.93 -0.31
C LEU A 130 11.54 -17.59 -1.55
N LEU A 131 10.98 -18.80 -1.41
CA LEU A 131 10.32 -19.50 -2.52
C LEU A 131 9.07 -18.74 -2.96
N GLU A 132 8.26 -18.24 -2.01
CA GLU A 132 7.10 -17.40 -2.32
C GLU A 132 7.48 -16.12 -3.05
N TRP A 133 8.57 -15.46 -2.64
CA TRP A 133 9.12 -14.32 -3.35
C TRP A 133 9.59 -14.69 -4.77
N MET A 134 10.33 -15.79 -4.92
CA MET A 134 10.79 -16.28 -6.23
C MET A 134 9.61 -16.60 -7.16
N MET A 135 8.56 -17.24 -6.65
CA MET A 135 7.34 -17.53 -7.41
C MET A 135 6.62 -16.24 -7.83
N ALA A 136 6.50 -15.26 -6.94
CA ALA A 136 5.89 -13.97 -7.27
C ALA A 136 6.66 -13.23 -8.37
N ARG A 137 7.99 -13.19 -8.29
CA ARG A 137 8.83 -12.56 -9.31
C ARG A 137 8.87 -13.35 -10.61
N GLY A 138 8.93 -14.67 -10.52
CA GLY A 138 8.81 -15.56 -11.67
C GLY A 138 7.50 -15.33 -12.42
N LEU A 139 6.38 -15.29 -11.72
CA LEU A 139 5.06 -15.00 -12.31
C LEU A 139 5.02 -13.61 -12.96
N PHE A 140 5.60 -12.60 -12.32
CA PHE A 140 5.69 -11.25 -12.88
C PHE A 140 6.45 -11.25 -14.22
N PHE A 141 7.63 -11.88 -14.28
CA PHE A 141 8.39 -12.01 -15.53
C PHE A 141 7.65 -12.84 -16.58
N LEU A 142 6.97 -13.91 -16.18
CA LEU A 142 6.15 -14.72 -17.09
C LEU A 142 5.04 -13.89 -17.73
N VAL A 143 4.35 -13.03 -16.97
CA VAL A 143 3.33 -12.13 -17.52
C VAL A 143 3.93 -11.12 -18.49
N LEU A 144 5.09 -10.53 -18.19
CA LEU A 144 5.76 -9.63 -19.12
C LEU A 144 6.18 -10.33 -20.42
N MET A 145 6.75 -11.54 -20.32
CA MET A 145 7.14 -12.34 -21.48
C MET A 145 5.93 -12.77 -22.32
N ALA A 146 4.83 -13.18 -21.67
CA ALA A 146 3.58 -13.50 -22.34
C ALA A 146 3.00 -12.26 -23.04
N ALA A 147 2.95 -11.11 -22.36
CA ALA A 147 2.46 -9.87 -22.94
C ALA A 147 3.29 -9.42 -24.15
N TRP A 148 4.61 -9.60 -24.10
CA TRP A 148 5.47 -9.36 -25.27
C TRP A 148 5.17 -10.33 -26.40
N LYS A 149 5.13 -11.64 -26.13
CA LYS A 149 4.88 -12.70 -27.12
C LYS A 149 3.52 -12.57 -27.82
N PHE A 150 2.49 -12.17 -27.07
CA PHE A 150 1.11 -12.05 -27.57
C PHE A 150 0.71 -10.60 -27.94
N GLY A 151 1.66 -9.67 -27.99
CA GLY A 151 1.40 -8.28 -28.42
C GLY A 151 0.59 -7.42 -27.43
N ALA A 152 0.42 -7.88 -26.18
CA ALA A 152 -0.29 -7.17 -25.12
C ALA A 152 0.60 -6.24 -24.26
N LEU A 153 1.86 -6.03 -24.64
CA LEU A 153 2.80 -5.20 -23.88
C LEU A 153 2.30 -3.75 -23.71
N THR A 154 1.62 -3.21 -24.72
CA THR A 154 1.00 -1.88 -24.65
C THR A 154 -0.03 -1.79 -23.52
N TYR A 155 -0.87 -2.83 -23.34
CA TYR A 155 -1.82 -2.90 -22.24
C TYR A 155 -1.10 -2.98 -20.90
N VAL A 156 -0.11 -3.87 -20.78
CA VAL A 156 0.64 -4.03 -19.52
C VAL A 156 1.32 -2.73 -19.11
N LEU A 157 2.00 -2.04 -20.02
CA LEU A 157 2.71 -0.80 -19.69
C LEU A 157 1.74 0.34 -19.39
N ARG A 158 0.71 0.55 -20.23
CA ARG A 158 -0.16 1.74 -20.12
C ARG A 158 -1.30 1.58 -19.13
N CYS A 159 -1.86 0.38 -19.02
CA CYS A 159 -3.06 0.14 -18.22
C CYS A 159 -2.71 -0.50 -16.87
N TRP A 160 -1.70 -1.36 -16.78
CA TRP A 160 -1.31 -1.98 -15.51
C TRP A 160 -0.18 -1.22 -14.81
N PHE A 161 0.97 -1.04 -15.46
CA PHE A 161 2.15 -0.43 -14.85
C PHE A 161 1.95 1.05 -14.53
N CYS A 162 1.45 1.86 -15.47
CA CYS A 162 1.13 3.27 -15.18
C CYS A 162 0.05 3.42 -14.09
N ALA A 163 -0.94 2.52 -14.04
CA ALA A 163 -1.95 2.55 -12.98
C ALA A 163 -1.32 2.20 -11.63
N ALA A 164 -0.41 1.21 -11.58
CA ALA A 164 0.32 0.86 -10.37
C ALA A 164 1.21 2.01 -9.88
N LEU A 165 1.87 2.77 -10.77
CA LEU A 165 2.64 3.95 -10.39
C LEU A 165 1.75 5.08 -9.85
N LEU A 166 0.61 5.33 -10.49
CA LEU A 166 -0.35 6.35 -10.04
C LEU A 166 -0.90 5.98 -8.65
N VAL A 167 -1.42 4.75 -8.50
CA VAL A 167 -1.99 4.25 -7.26
C VAL A 167 -0.92 4.15 -6.18
N GLY A 168 0.28 3.65 -6.50
CA GLY A 168 1.39 3.58 -5.56
C GLY A 168 1.79 4.96 -5.05
N THR A 169 1.80 5.99 -5.90
CA THR A 169 2.10 7.37 -5.48
C THR A 169 0.99 7.91 -4.57
N PHE A 170 -0.27 7.70 -4.94
CA PHE A 170 -1.42 8.15 -4.15
C PHE A 170 -1.49 7.45 -2.78
N LEU A 171 -1.37 6.13 -2.74
CA LEU A 171 -1.38 5.36 -1.50
C LEU A 171 -0.16 5.69 -0.63
N GLY A 172 1.04 5.73 -1.19
CA GLY A 172 2.22 6.11 -0.41
C GLY A 172 2.16 7.54 0.12
N LEU A 173 1.51 8.47 -0.59
CA LEU A 173 1.22 9.80 -0.05
C LEU A 173 0.27 9.72 1.15
N CYS A 174 -0.83 8.99 1.02
CA CYS A 174 -1.90 8.96 2.02
C CYS A 174 -1.63 8.04 3.22
N PHE A 175 -0.74 7.05 3.08
CA PHE A 175 -0.51 5.99 4.08
C PHE A 175 0.85 6.15 4.73
N ASP A 176 1.89 6.46 3.95
CA ASP A 176 3.26 6.49 4.47
C ASP A 176 3.70 7.93 4.74
N TYR A 177 3.39 8.87 3.84
CA TYR A 177 3.89 10.24 3.95
C TYR A 177 3.05 11.12 4.89
N LEU A 178 1.77 11.35 4.55
CA LEU A 178 0.91 12.29 5.27
C LEU A 178 0.65 11.85 6.72
N PRO A 179 0.39 10.57 7.02
CA PRO A 179 0.13 10.17 8.40
C PRO A 179 1.36 10.28 9.29
N HIS A 180 2.57 10.23 8.73
CA HIS A 180 3.80 10.19 9.52
C HIS A 180 4.56 11.51 9.55
N TYR A 181 4.25 12.48 8.68
CA TYR A 181 4.88 13.80 8.68
C TYR A 181 4.79 14.48 10.06
N PRO A 182 5.89 15.05 10.62
CA PRO A 182 7.20 15.28 10.00
C PRO A 182 8.25 14.18 10.26
N PHE A 183 7.82 12.95 10.53
CA PHE A 183 8.65 11.74 10.70
C PHE A 183 9.53 11.74 11.96
N VAL A 184 9.08 12.38 13.04
CA VAL A 184 9.86 12.53 14.29
C VAL A 184 9.28 11.80 15.50
N GLN A 185 7.96 11.56 15.50
CA GLN A 185 7.28 10.98 16.66
C GLN A 185 7.35 9.46 16.61
N THR A 186 8.00 8.84 17.59
CA THR A 186 8.13 7.37 17.66
C THR A 186 7.24 6.75 18.73
N HIS A 187 6.66 7.56 19.62
CA HIS A 187 5.81 7.07 20.70
C HIS A 187 4.51 6.48 20.13
N ARG A 188 4.11 5.29 20.61
CA ARG A 188 2.97 4.50 20.08
C ARG A 188 1.66 5.29 19.93
N TRP A 189 1.43 6.28 20.77
CA TRP A 189 0.22 7.11 20.77
C TRP A 189 0.34 8.39 19.93
N HIS A 190 1.45 8.61 19.26
CA HIS A 190 1.84 9.87 18.60
C HIS A 190 2.48 9.67 17.22
N ASN A 191 2.75 8.42 16.84
CA ASN A 191 3.62 8.08 15.72
C ASN A 191 2.95 8.22 14.34
N ALA A 192 1.63 8.42 14.32
CA ALA A 192 0.83 8.64 13.13
C ALA A 192 -0.32 9.63 13.40
N CYS A 193 -0.85 10.20 12.32
CA CYS A 193 -1.93 11.19 12.35
C CYS A 193 -3.32 10.53 12.19
N ILE A 194 -4.37 11.23 12.65
CA ILE A 194 -5.76 10.98 12.29
C ILE A 194 -6.31 12.21 11.57
N GLN A 195 -6.99 11.99 10.46
CA GLN A 195 -7.62 13.03 9.66
C GLN A 195 -9.13 12.74 9.59
N GLU A 196 -9.91 13.33 10.50
CA GLU A 196 -11.36 13.13 10.57
C GLU A 196 -12.08 13.78 9.38
N ASN A 197 -12.29 13.02 8.31
CA ASN A 197 -12.93 13.50 7.10
C ASN A 197 -13.64 12.34 6.39
N ASP A 198 -14.96 12.43 6.26
CA ASP A 198 -15.77 11.35 5.68
C ASP A 198 -15.49 11.12 4.20
N MET A 199 -15.18 12.18 3.44
CA MET A 199 -14.79 12.05 2.04
C MET A 199 -13.48 11.28 1.92
N LEU A 200 -12.50 11.61 2.75
CA LEU A 200 -11.22 10.90 2.79
C LEU A 200 -11.42 9.44 3.26
N ASN A 201 -12.24 9.21 4.28
CA ASN A 201 -12.59 7.88 4.77
C ASN A 201 -13.13 6.97 3.65
N TRP A 202 -13.96 7.51 2.77
CA TRP A 202 -14.41 6.79 1.58
C TRP A 202 -13.31 6.63 0.51
N LEU A 203 -12.57 7.70 0.22
CA LEU A 203 -11.57 7.72 -0.86
C LEU A 203 -10.32 6.87 -0.59
N ILE A 204 -9.93 6.69 0.67
CA ILE A 204 -8.77 5.88 1.05
C ILE A 204 -9.13 4.71 1.97
N LEU A 205 -10.40 4.31 1.96
CA LEU A 205 -10.88 3.13 2.69
C LEU A 205 -10.46 3.15 4.17
N GLY A 206 -10.80 4.21 4.90
CA GLY A 206 -10.60 4.33 6.35
C GLY A 206 -9.18 4.67 6.80
N GLN A 207 -8.24 4.78 5.88
CA GLN A 207 -6.81 4.91 6.19
C GLN A 207 -6.42 6.28 6.72
N ASN A 208 -7.34 7.24 6.67
CA ASN A 208 -7.27 8.51 7.37
C ASN A 208 -7.28 8.37 8.90
N TYR A 209 -7.66 7.21 9.43
CA TYR A 209 -7.52 6.84 10.84
C TYR A 209 -6.24 6.03 11.09
N HIS A 210 -5.11 6.43 10.49
CA HIS A 210 -3.88 5.63 10.48
C HIS A 210 -3.32 5.33 11.88
N LEU A 211 -3.44 6.26 12.85
CA LEU A 211 -3.05 5.97 14.23
C LEU A 211 -3.87 4.82 14.86
N VAL A 212 -5.16 4.71 14.54
CA VAL A 212 -6.00 3.57 14.97
C VAL A 212 -5.45 2.27 14.42
N HIS A 213 -4.99 2.29 13.17
CA HIS A 213 -4.33 1.16 12.56
C HIS A 213 -3.06 0.74 13.32
N HIS A 214 -2.17 1.69 13.67
CA HIS A 214 -0.99 1.42 14.49
C HIS A 214 -1.31 0.88 15.89
N LEU A 215 -2.40 1.35 16.50
CA LEU A 215 -2.81 0.90 17.83
C LEU A 215 -3.47 -0.48 17.83
N TRP A 216 -4.28 -0.78 16.80
CA TRP A 216 -5.03 -2.03 16.63
C TRP A 216 -4.92 -2.59 15.19
N PRO A 217 -3.74 -3.08 14.79
CA PRO A 217 -3.45 -3.46 13.40
C PRO A 217 -4.33 -4.58 12.84
N SER A 218 -4.82 -5.48 13.71
CA SER A 218 -5.69 -6.59 13.33
C SER A 218 -7.16 -6.18 13.12
N GLU A 219 -7.51 -4.91 13.34
CA GLU A 219 -8.81 -4.41 12.95
C GLU A 219 -8.83 -4.20 11.41
N PRO A 220 -9.89 -4.59 10.69
CA PRO A 220 -10.01 -4.29 9.27
C PRO A 220 -10.36 -2.82 9.04
N TRP A 221 -9.98 -2.31 7.88
CA TRP A 221 -10.05 -0.87 7.55
C TRP A 221 -11.43 -0.23 7.76
N TYR A 222 -12.51 -0.96 7.44
CA TYR A 222 -13.89 -0.47 7.52
C TYR A 222 -14.42 -0.29 8.95
N LYS A 223 -13.60 -0.60 9.97
CA LYS A 223 -13.93 -0.40 11.38
C LYS A 223 -13.05 0.64 12.07
N TYR A 224 -12.08 1.24 11.38
CA TYR A 224 -11.17 2.21 12.00
C TYR A 224 -11.91 3.42 12.58
N GLN A 225 -12.83 4.01 11.81
CA GLN A 225 -13.65 5.15 12.27
C GLN A 225 -14.48 4.79 13.51
N GLN A 226 -15.15 3.62 13.51
CA GLN A 226 -15.92 3.17 14.66
C GLN A 226 -15.04 2.99 15.90
N LYS A 227 -13.83 2.43 15.71
CA LYS A 227 -12.90 2.21 16.80
C LYS A 227 -12.31 3.51 17.34
N TYR A 228 -12.06 4.49 16.46
CA TYR A 228 -11.72 5.85 16.87
C TYR A 228 -12.80 6.46 17.75
N GLN A 229 -14.06 6.46 17.28
CA GLN A 229 -15.20 7.05 17.98
C GLN A 229 -15.43 6.41 19.36
N ALA A 230 -15.33 5.07 19.46
CA ALA A 230 -15.49 4.35 20.73
C ALA A 230 -14.40 4.65 21.76
N HIS A 231 -13.25 5.14 21.31
CA HIS A 231 -12.08 5.41 22.13
C HIS A 231 -11.64 6.87 22.07
N GLN A 232 -12.52 7.79 21.67
CA GLN A 232 -12.18 9.19 21.39
C GLN A 232 -11.49 9.89 22.59
N GLN A 233 -11.85 9.52 23.81
CA GLN A 233 -11.23 9.99 25.06
C GLN A 233 -9.72 9.69 25.17
N LEU A 234 -9.20 8.73 24.41
CA LEU A 234 -7.77 8.40 24.34
C LEU A 234 -7.01 9.31 23.36
N PHE A 235 -7.74 10.00 22.47
CA PHE A 235 -7.18 10.84 21.40
C PHE A 235 -7.29 12.33 21.76
N THR A 236 -6.28 12.82 22.47
CA THR A 236 -6.01 14.25 22.71
C THR A 236 -5.28 14.91 21.52
N PRO A 237 -5.26 16.25 21.43
CA PRO A 237 -4.45 16.98 20.44
C PRO A 237 -2.95 16.66 20.52
N GLN A 238 -2.48 16.18 21.68
CA GLN A 238 -1.13 15.70 21.85
C GLN A 238 -0.96 14.36 21.11
N THR A 239 -1.90 13.41 21.29
CA THR A 239 -1.92 12.07 20.65
C THR A 239 -2.19 12.05 19.15
N CYS A 240 -3.01 12.98 18.66
CA CYS A 240 -3.31 13.09 17.24
C CYS A 240 -2.73 14.39 16.70
N VAL A 241 -1.60 14.30 16.01
CA VAL A 241 -1.13 15.44 15.21
C VAL A 241 -1.95 15.43 13.92
N LEU A 242 -2.65 16.52 13.61
CA LEU A 242 -3.13 16.75 12.24
C LEU A 242 -1.91 17.18 11.41
N GLY A 243 -1.22 16.19 10.84
CA GLY A 243 -0.07 16.43 9.99
C GLY A 243 -0.49 17.03 8.65
N TRP A 244 -0.36 18.35 8.50
CA TRP A 244 -0.29 18.98 7.18
C TRP A 244 1.16 19.42 6.94
N PRO A 245 1.76 19.04 5.80
CA PRO A 245 3.14 19.36 5.52
C PRO A 245 3.33 20.87 5.33
N THR A 246 4.08 21.50 6.25
CA THR A 246 4.41 22.93 6.17
C THR A 246 5.44 23.25 5.09
N GLN A 247 6.12 22.23 4.57
CA GLN A 247 7.18 22.34 3.55
C GLN A 247 6.85 21.56 2.27
N ILE A 248 5.56 21.39 1.94
CA ILE A 248 5.13 20.59 0.78
C ILE A 248 5.83 20.97 -0.54
N GLY A 249 6.12 22.25 -0.76
CA GLY A 249 6.85 22.70 -1.96
C GLY A 249 8.28 22.15 -2.04
N TYR A 250 8.99 22.08 -0.92
CA TYR A 250 10.30 21.42 -0.85
C TYR A 250 10.16 19.92 -1.06
N ASP A 251 9.15 19.29 -0.44
CA ASP A 251 8.97 17.84 -0.52
C ASP A 251 8.54 17.37 -1.92
N LEU A 252 7.81 18.22 -2.67
CA LEU A 252 7.47 17.99 -4.07
C LEU A 252 8.70 18.03 -5.00
N CYS A 253 9.67 18.91 -4.74
CA CYS A 253 10.81 19.13 -5.63
C CYS A 253 12.07 18.35 -5.24
N PHE A 254 12.31 18.19 -3.93
CA PHE A 254 13.53 17.63 -3.36
C PHE A 254 13.22 16.50 -2.39
N GLY A 255 12.41 16.75 -1.36
CA GLY A 255 11.92 15.72 -0.41
C GLY A 255 12.99 14.86 0.24
N LEU A 256 14.22 15.36 0.36
CA LEU A 256 15.33 14.65 1.01
C LEU A 256 15.39 15.00 2.49
N ARG A 257 15.03 14.03 3.35
CA ARG A 257 15.12 14.15 4.82
C ARG A 257 15.82 12.94 5.43
N ILE A 258 16.88 12.50 4.77
CA ILE A 258 17.66 11.33 5.16
C ILE A 258 18.67 11.77 6.23
N GLY A 259 18.35 11.53 7.50
CA GLY A 259 19.19 11.79 8.68
C GLY A 259 19.29 10.55 9.56
#